data_AF-A0A7J7JWC1-F1
#
_entry.id   AF-A0A7J7JWC1-F1
#
_cell.length_a   1.000
_cell.length_b   1.000
_cell.length_c   1.000
_cell.angle_alpha   90.00
_cell.angle_beta   90.00
_cell.angle_gamma   90.00
#
_symmetry.space_group_name_H-M   'P 1'
#
loop_
_entity.id
_entity.type
_entity.pdbx_description
1 polymer ?
#
loop_
_entity_poly.entity_id
_entity_poly.type
_entity_poly.pdbx_seq_one_letter_code
_entity_poly.pdbx_strand_id
1 'polypeptide(L)'
;MLKQSLSKFASQFLAALNHENGIRKGNKGASINGKGSSIDSRIIEYRKYFEQLAKLKKVLDLVKGEYEDSKNYEIIRRYTRLKGMIKRTVMYARLEVLPEVSHAIGVNSLVLMMTPGVRKPLISIPECPKSELSNRIHLLQKRISFIRAQIDQLEESYQSSKQYIFFQRYRLMKAMIKILLTNCIDLQNNN
;
A
#
# COMPACT_ATOMS: atom_id res chain seq x y z
N MET A 1 4.33 -16.35 -15.45
CA MET A 1 4.77 -15.45 -16.55
C MET A 1 4.57 -13.95 -16.27
N LEU A 2 3.60 -13.50 -15.46
CA LEU A 2 3.36 -12.06 -15.18
C LEU A 2 4.35 -11.34 -14.23
N LYS A 3 5.01 -12.04 -13.30
CA LYS A 3 6.07 -11.42 -12.46
C LYS A 3 7.26 -10.92 -13.31
N GLN A 4 7.51 -11.55 -14.46
CA GLN A 4 8.53 -11.12 -15.39
C GLN A 4 8.13 -9.85 -16.15
N SER A 5 6.84 -9.58 -16.41
CA SER A 5 6.43 -8.37 -17.15
C SER A 5 6.47 -7.12 -16.27
N LEU A 6 6.02 -7.21 -15.01
CA LEU A 6 6.04 -6.07 -14.09
C LEU A 6 7.46 -5.69 -13.63
N SER A 7 8.32 -6.70 -13.41
CA SER A 7 9.74 -6.52 -13.12
C SER A 7 10.49 -5.93 -14.32
N LYS A 8 10.21 -6.41 -15.54
CA LYS A 8 10.79 -5.83 -16.77
C LYS A 8 10.32 -4.39 -16.99
N PHE A 9 9.04 -4.09 -16.72
CA PHE A 9 8.53 -2.72 -16.84
C PHE A 9 9.14 -1.78 -15.80
N ALA A 10 9.22 -2.19 -14.52
CA ALA A 10 9.88 -1.39 -13.49
C ALA A 10 11.37 -1.17 -13.79
N SER A 11 12.05 -2.17 -14.34
CA SER A 11 13.47 -2.07 -14.72
C SER A 11 13.66 -1.19 -15.96
N GLN A 12 12.78 -1.29 -16.96
CA GLN A 12 12.79 -0.42 -18.15
C GLN A 12 12.45 1.03 -17.78
N PHE A 13 11.52 1.23 -16.85
CA PHE A 13 11.16 2.55 -16.33
C PHE A 13 12.31 3.17 -15.53
N LEU A 14 13.00 2.38 -14.69
CA LEU A 14 14.21 2.85 -13.98
C LEU A 14 15.41 3.07 -14.92
N ALA A 15 15.57 2.27 -15.97
CA ALA A 15 16.62 2.44 -16.97
C ALA A 15 16.40 3.70 -17.84
N ALA A 16 15.15 4.00 -18.19
CA ALA A 16 14.78 5.23 -18.88
C ALA A 16 15.13 6.48 -18.04
N LEU A 17 15.01 6.40 -16.71
CA LEU A 17 15.40 7.48 -15.79
C LEU A 17 16.93 7.68 -15.69
N ASN A 18 17.74 6.66 -15.99
CA ASN A 18 19.21 6.75 -15.92
C ASN A 18 19.86 7.15 -17.26
N HIS A 19 19.25 6.82 -18.40
CA HIS A 19 19.83 7.10 -19.73
C HIS A 19 19.74 8.57 -20.16
N GLU A 20 18.84 9.37 -19.55
CA GLU A 20 18.71 10.81 -19.86
C GLU A 20 19.77 11.71 -19.20
N ASN A 21 20.57 11.19 -18.26
CA ASN A 21 21.62 11.99 -17.60
C ASN A 21 22.92 12.13 -18.43
N GLY A 22 23.01 11.48 -19.60
CA GLY A 22 24.24 11.42 -20.42
C GLY A 22 24.33 12.43 -21.56
N ILE A 23 23.26 13.12 -21.95
CA ILE A 23 23.25 13.95 -23.17
C ILE A 23 22.47 15.25 -22.95
N ARG A 24 23.17 16.34 -22.57
CA ARG A 24 22.99 17.72 -23.11
C ARG A 24 23.65 18.78 -22.22
N LYS A 25 24.84 19.23 -22.64
CA LYS A 25 25.32 20.60 -22.42
C LYS A 25 24.71 21.51 -23.51
N GLY A 26 24.20 22.67 -23.13
CA GLY A 26 23.55 23.67 -24.02
C GLY A 26 22.04 23.40 -24.13
N ASN A 27 21.12 24.32 -23.89
CA ASN A 27 21.10 25.72 -24.28
C ASN A 27 20.10 26.51 -23.40
N LYS A 28 20.28 27.83 -23.29
CA LYS A 28 19.46 28.74 -22.46
C LYS A 28 18.09 29.02 -23.07
N GLY A 29 17.09 29.20 -22.20
CA GLY A 29 15.95 30.10 -22.44
C GLY A 29 14.67 29.43 -22.96
N ALA A 30 13.75 29.11 -22.05
CA ALA A 30 12.31 29.21 -22.28
C ALA A 30 11.59 29.15 -20.93
N SER A 31 10.97 30.27 -20.58
CA SER A 31 9.97 30.36 -19.51
C SER A 31 8.74 29.56 -19.93
N ILE A 32 8.31 28.60 -19.10
CA ILE A 32 7.00 27.94 -19.25
C ILE A 32 6.31 27.90 -17.89
N ASN A 33 5.30 28.76 -17.77
CA ASN A 33 4.41 28.89 -16.63
C ASN A 33 3.50 27.66 -16.46
N GLY A 34 3.43 27.13 -15.24
CA GLY A 34 2.13 27.03 -14.54
C GLY A 34 1.20 25.82 -14.72
N LYS A 35 1.64 24.65 -15.23
CA LYS A 35 0.77 23.44 -15.27
C LYS A 35 1.35 22.15 -14.65
N GLY A 36 2.57 22.20 -14.11
CA GLY A 36 3.27 21.04 -13.52
C GLY A 36 2.80 20.62 -12.11
N SER A 37 2.25 21.53 -11.31
CA SER A 37 2.00 21.25 -9.88
C SER A 37 0.94 20.16 -9.60
N SER A 38 -0.01 19.96 -10.52
CA SER A 38 -1.11 19.01 -10.31
C SER A 38 -0.74 17.55 -10.63
N ILE A 39 0.10 17.32 -11.64
CA ILE A 39 0.49 15.97 -12.06
C ILE A 39 1.53 15.39 -11.10
N ASP A 40 2.52 16.20 -10.71
CA ASP A 40 3.55 15.80 -9.74
C ASP A 40 2.92 15.40 -8.40
N SER A 41 1.89 16.13 -7.96
CA SER A 41 1.12 15.81 -6.74
C SER A 41 0.43 14.45 -6.83
N ARG A 42 -0.21 14.13 -7.97
CA ARG A 42 -0.87 12.82 -8.19
C ARG A 42 0.12 11.67 -8.28
N ILE A 43 1.32 11.90 -8.83
CA ILE A 43 2.38 10.90 -8.87
C ILE A 43 2.87 10.57 -7.46
N ILE A 44 3.05 11.60 -6.61
CA ILE A 44 3.41 11.43 -5.20
C ILE A 44 2.33 10.63 -4.46
N GLU A 45 1.06 10.98 -4.67
CA GLU A 45 -0.09 10.29 -4.08
C GLU A 45 -0.16 8.82 -4.52
N TYR A 46 -0.02 8.55 -5.82
CA TYR A 46 0.05 7.21 -6.36
C TYR A 46 1.17 6.39 -5.70
N ARG A 47 2.39 6.96 -5.60
CA ARG A 47 3.52 6.30 -4.94
C ARG A 47 3.20 5.98 -3.48
N LYS A 48 2.61 6.92 -2.74
CA LYS A 48 2.20 6.73 -1.34
C LYS A 48 1.24 5.55 -1.19
N TYR A 49 0.19 5.48 -1.99
CA TYR A 49 -0.77 4.36 -1.93
C TYR A 49 -0.15 3.05 -2.40
N PHE A 50 0.70 3.07 -3.41
CA PHE A 50 1.40 1.89 -3.88
C PHE A 50 2.29 1.29 -2.78
N GLU A 51 3.05 2.13 -2.07
CA GLU A 51 3.89 1.72 -0.94
C GLU A 51 3.05 1.14 0.21
N GLN A 52 1.94 1.78 0.58
CA GLN A 52 1.03 1.25 1.60
C GLN A 52 0.47 -0.13 1.22
N LEU A 53 -0.03 -0.27 -0.01
CA LEU A 53 -0.54 -1.56 -0.48
C LEU A 53 0.56 -2.63 -0.49
N ALA A 54 1.79 -2.28 -0.88
CA ALA A 54 2.92 -3.20 -0.86
C ALA A 54 3.26 -3.68 0.55
N LYS A 55 3.20 -2.79 1.55
CA LYS A 55 3.42 -3.16 2.95
C LYS A 55 2.30 -4.05 3.50
N LEU A 56 1.04 -3.71 3.26
CA LEU A 56 -0.11 -4.54 3.64
C LEU A 56 0.00 -5.94 3.03
N LYS A 57 0.40 -6.04 1.76
CA LYS A 57 0.67 -7.33 1.11
C LYS A 57 1.76 -8.13 1.80
N LYS A 58 2.88 -7.51 2.17
CA LYS A 58 3.96 -8.19 2.92
C LYS A 58 3.47 -8.75 4.25
N VAL A 59 2.62 -8.00 4.98
CA VAL A 59 2.01 -8.49 6.23
C VAL A 59 1.11 -9.69 5.96
N LEU A 60 0.27 -9.63 4.92
CA LEU A 60 -0.62 -10.73 4.55
C LEU A 60 0.15 -11.98 4.09
N ASP A 61 1.23 -11.81 3.33
CA ASP A 61 2.10 -12.90 2.90
C ASP A 61 2.80 -13.56 4.10
N LEU A 62 3.25 -12.76 5.09
CA LEU A 62 3.79 -13.27 6.34
C LEU A 62 2.74 -14.08 7.12
N VAL A 63 1.53 -13.53 7.29
CA VAL A 63 0.42 -14.22 7.97
C VAL A 63 0.07 -15.52 7.25
N LYS A 64 0.10 -15.52 5.91
CA LYS A 64 -0.13 -16.72 5.11
C LYS A 64 0.92 -17.79 5.40
N GLY A 65 2.21 -17.43 5.38
CA GLY A 65 3.30 -18.35 5.72
C GLY A 65 3.16 -18.90 7.14
N GLU A 66 2.98 -18.02 8.13
CA GLU A 66 2.80 -18.42 9.54
C GLU A 66 1.55 -19.29 9.75
N TYR A 67 0.46 -19.04 9.00
CA TYR A 67 -0.75 -19.84 9.06
C TYR A 67 -0.54 -21.26 8.52
N GLU A 68 0.15 -21.38 7.38
CA GLU A 68 0.52 -22.68 6.81
C GLU A 68 1.44 -23.45 7.76
N ASP A 69 2.48 -22.81 8.27
CA ASP A 69 3.39 -23.40 9.26
C ASP A 69 2.64 -23.83 10.52
N SER A 70 1.65 -23.04 10.96
CA SER A 70 0.87 -23.32 12.16
C SER A 70 0.11 -24.65 12.09
N LYS A 71 -0.13 -25.20 10.90
CA LYS A 71 -0.87 -26.47 10.71
C LYS A 71 -0.17 -27.67 11.32
N ASN A 72 1.15 -27.62 11.43
CA ASN A 72 1.98 -28.71 11.97
C ASN A 72 2.08 -28.69 13.50
N TYR A 73 1.49 -27.70 14.16
CA TYR A 73 1.55 -27.56 15.61
C TYR A 73 0.31 -28.16 16.28
N GLU A 74 0.51 -28.70 17.48
CA GLU A 74 -0.56 -29.09 18.38
C GLU A 74 -1.50 -27.92 18.69
N ILE A 75 -2.76 -28.24 19.03
CA ILE A 75 -3.85 -27.26 19.16
C ILE A 75 -3.49 -26.10 20.11
N ILE A 76 -2.86 -26.38 21.26
CA ILE A 76 -2.50 -25.36 22.24
C ILE A 76 -1.43 -24.40 21.69
N ARG A 77 -0.37 -24.95 21.09
CA ARG A 77 0.70 -24.14 20.47
C ARG A 77 0.17 -23.34 19.28
N ARG A 78 -0.67 -23.99 18.46
CA ARG A 78 -1.32 -23.37 17.32
C ARG A 78 -2.25 -22.23 17.73
N TYR A 79 -3.02 -22.40 18.80
CA TYR A 79 -3.87 -21.35 19.35
C TYR A 79 -3.07 -20.07 19.67
N THR A 80 -1.94 -20.21 20.35
CA THR A 80 -1.07 -19.07 20.70
C THR A 80 -0.52 -18.39 19.44
N ARG A 81 -0.17 -19.16 18.40
CA ARG A 81 0.25 -18.63 17.10
C ARG A 81 -0.87 -17.87 16.38
N LEU A 82 -2.08 -18.44 16.30
CA LEU A 82 -3.26 -17.77 15.70
C LEU A 82 -3.55 -16.44 16.41
N LYS A 83 -3.53 -16.43 17.74
CA LYS A 83 -3.67 -15.20 18.53
C LYS A 83 -2.58 -14.17 18.21
N GLY A 84 -1.33 -14.61 18.10
CA GLY A 84 -0.19 -13.75 17.76
C GLY A 84 -0.32 -13.14 16.36
N MET A 85 -0.71 -13.94 15.37
CA MET A 85 -0.95 -13.50 13.99
C MET A 85 -2.00 -12.38 13.96
N ILE A 86 -3.17 -12.60 14.57
CA ILE A 86 -4.26 -11.61 14.60
C ILE A 86 -3.78 -10.29 15.20
N LYS A 87 -3.18 -10.34 16.39
CA LYS A 87 -2.68 -9.14 17.07
C LYS A 87 -1.67 -8.36 16.23
N ARG A 88 -0.72 -9.05 15.59
CA ARG A 88 0.27 -8.40 14.72
C ARG A 88 -0.39 -7.76 13.50
N THR A 89 -1.28 -8.46 12.82
CA THR A 89 -2.01 -7.92 11.65
C THR A 89 -2.75 -6.64 12.00
N VAL A 90 -3.47 -6.65 13.12
CA VAL A 90 -4.21 -5.48 13.61
C VAL A 90 -3.27 -4.34 13.99
N MET A 91 -2.17 -4.64 14.69
CA MET A 91 -1.17 -3.64 15.07
C MET A 91 -0.56 -2.96 13.83
N TYR A 92 -0.16 -3.74 12.82
CA TYR A 92 0.42 -3.20 11.58
C TYR A 92 -0.58 -2.34 10.82
N ALA A 93 -1.86 -2.71 10.78
CA ALA A 93 -2.88 -1.89 10.14
C ALA A 93 -3.13 -0.56 10.87
N ARG A 94 -3.06 -0.56 12.21
CA ARG A 94 -3.27 0.64 13.05
C ARG A 94 -2.09 1.59 13.09
N LEU A 95 -0.86 1.09 13.01
CA LEU A 95 0.34 1.95 12.99
C LEU A 95 0.47 2.76 11.68
N GLU A 96 -0.32 2.44 10.64
CA GLU A 96 -0.34 3.16 9.37
C GLU A 96 -1.54 4.12 9.20
N VAL A 97 -2.13 4.58 10.31
CA VAL A 97 -3.07 5.71 10.30
C VAL A 97 -2.32 6.96 9.79
N LEU A 98 -2.65 7.37 8.57
CA LEU A 98 -2.23 8.63 7.96
C LEU A 98 -3.47 9.26 7.30
N PRO A 99 -3.47 10.60 7.24
CA PRO A 99 -4.59 11.44 7.63
C PRO A 99 -5.80 11.12 6.79
N GLU A 100 -6.95 11.15 7.45
CA GLU A 100 -8.23 11.13 6.77
C GLU A 100 -8.22 12.08 5.57
N VAL A 101 -8.95 11.66 4.55
CA VAL A 101 -9.26 12.49 3.40
C VAL A 101 -10.21 13.59 3.91
N SER A 102 -9.67 14.59 4.61
CA SER A 102 -10.42 15.79 4.94
C SER A 102 -10.68 16.54 3.64
N HIS A 103 -11.85 16.28 3.08
CA HIS A 103 -12.60 17.31 2.39
C HIS A 103 -12.85 18.45 3.38
N ALA A 104 -11.90 19.38 3.49
CA ALA A 104 -12.08 20.61 4.24
C ALA A 104 -11.34 21.75 3.54
N ILE A 105 -12.16 22.66 3.05
CA ILE A 105 -11.88 24.06 2.75
C ILE A 105 -11.13 24.70 3.92
N GLY A 106 -10.15 25.56 3.63
CA GLY A 106 -9.87 26.72 4.48
C GLY A 106 -8.59 26.69 5.32
N VAL A 107 -7.74 27.65 4.98
CA VAL A 107 -6.79 28.43 5.80
C VAL A 107 -5.61 27.75 6.51
N ASN A 108 -4.43 28.18 6.00
CA ASN A 108 -3.20 28.51 6.71
C ASN A 108 -2.37 27.39 7.35
N SER A 109 -1.27 27.06 6.68
CA SER A 109 0.00 26.92 7.39
C SER A 109 1.12 27.49 6.53
N LEU A 110 1.46 28.73 6.86
CA LEU A 110 2.58 29.50 6.35
C LEU A 110 3.80 29.14 7.21
N VAL A 111 4.97 29.07 6.57
CA VAL A 111 6.32 29.00 7.17
C VAL A 111 6.84 27.61 7.57
N LEU A 112 7.68 27.03 6.69
CA LEU A 112 9.02 26.62 7.10
C LEU A 112 10.03 26.69 5.93
N MET A 113 10.69 27.84 5.85
CA MET A 113 12.14 28.06 5.75
C MET A 113 12.98 27.45 4.63
N MET A 114 13.47 28.38 3.79
CA MET A 114 14.73 28.45 3.03
C MET A 114 15.67 27.23 3.02
N THR A 115 15.87 26.67 1.82
CA THR A 115 17.14 26.07 1.39
C THR A 115 17.47 26.52 -0.05
N PRO A 116 18.69 27.01 -0.33
CA PRO A 116 19.07 27.40 -1.68
C PRO A 116 19.61 26.19 -2.45
N GLY A 117 19.02 25.93 -3.63
CA GLY A 117 19.76 25.44 -4.79
C GLY A 117 20.08 23.95 -4.87
N VAL A 118 19.12 23.15 -5.36
CA VAL A 118 19.42 22.03 -6.29
C VAL A 118 18.28 21.96 -7.32
N ARG A 119 18.49 22.56 -8.50
CA ARG A 119 17.56 22.45 -9.64
C ARG A 119 17.67 21.03 -10.21
N LYS A 120 16.70 20.17 -9.92
CA LYS A 120 16.50 18.90 -10.65
C LYS A 120 15.76 19.22 -11.97
N PRO A 121 16.19 18.68 -13.13
CA PRO A 121 15.56 18.99 -14.41
C PRO A 121 14.16 18.37 -14.52
N LEU A 122 13.25 19.10 -15.16
CA LEU A 122 11.94 18.62 -15.59
C LEU A 122 12.13 17.43 -16.56
N ILE A 123 11.68 16.26 -16.14
CA ILE A 123 11.54 15.07 -16.98
C ILE A 123 10.20 15.19 -17.71
N SER A 124 10.25 15.21 -19.04
CA SER A 124 9.07 15.07 -19.89
C SER A 124 8.61 13.62 -19.88
N ILE A 125 7.58 13.32 -19.08
CA ILE A 125 6.90 12.02 -19.08
C ILE A 125 6.03 11.94 -20.34
N PRO A 126 6.10 10.86 -21.16
CA PRO A 126 5.17 10.64 -22.26
C PRO A 126 3.74 10.68 -21.70
N GLU A 127 2.88 11.49 -22.31
CA GLU A 127 1.55 11.86 -21.83
C GLU A 127 0.69 10.64 -21.46
N CYS A 128 0.78 10.18 -20.23
CA CYS A 128 -0.19 9.26 -19.66
C CYS A 128 -1.47 10.09 -19.41
N PRO A 129 -2.61 9.74 -20.00
CA PRO A 129 -3.82 10.54 -19.89
C PRO A 129 -4.17 10.70 -18.41
N LYS A 130 -4.37 11.95 -17.95
CA LYS A 130 -4.61 12.29 -16.53
C LYS A 130 -5.74 11.50 -15.89
N SER A 131 -6.69 11.01 -16.70
CA SER A 131 -7.79 10.12 -16.31
C SER A 131 -7.30 8.72 -15.89
N GLU A 132 -6.28 8.17 -16.56
CA GLU A 132 -5.75 6.83 -16.27
C GLU A 132 -5.01 6.78 -14.92
N LEU A 133 -4.17 7.78 -14.63
CA LEU A 133 -3.48 7.87 -13.34
C LEU A 133 -4.49 8.02 -12.19
N SER A 134 -5.55 8.82 -12.40
CA SER A 134 -6.63 8.99 -11.41
C SER A 134 -7.37 7.67 -11.15
N ASN A 135 -7.67 6.91 -12.20
CA ASN A 135 -8.31 5.60 -12.09
C ASN A 135 -7.44 4.62 -11.30
N ARG A 136 -6.11 4.63 -11.55
CA ARG A 136 -5.15 3.79 -10.83
C ARG A 136 -5.04 4.16 -9.35
N ILE A 137 -5.02 5.46 -9.02
CA ILE A 137 -5.05 5.93 -7.62
C ILE A 137 -6.33 5.45 -6.93
N HIS A 138 -7.49 5.66 -7.56
CA HIS A 138 -8.77 5.23 -7.02
C HIS A 138 -8.84 3.72 -6.79
N LEU A 139 -8.30 2.92 -7.73
CA LEU A 139 -8.21 1.46 -7.57
C LEU A 139 -7.31 1.05 -6.39
N LEU A 140 -6.16 1.71 -6.22
CA LEU A 140 -5.27 1.45 -5.07
C LEU A 140 -5.94 1.81 -3.75
N GLN A 141 -6.59 2.98 -3.68
CA GLN A 141 -7.36 3.42 -2.51
C GLN A 141 -8.45 2.41 -2.15
N LYS A 142 -9.24 1.95 -3.14
CA LYS A 142 -10.30 0.95 -2.94
C LYS A 142 -9.74 -0.39 -2.42
N ARG A 143 -8.57 -0.81 -2.89
CA ARG A 143 -7.91 -2.03 -2.42
C ARG A 143 -7.42 -1.89 -0.98
N ILE A 144 -6.81 -0.75 -0.64
CA ILE A 144 -6.34 -0.47 0.71
C ILE A 144 -7.51 -0.39 1.69
N SER A 145 -8.60 0.31 1.33
CA SER A 145 -9.78 0.41 2.17
C SER A 145 -10.43 -0.95 2.40
N PHE A 146 -10.53 -1.79 1.37
CA PHE A 146 -11.04 -3.16 1.52
C PHE A 146 -10.17 -3.99 2.48
N ILE A 147 -8.84 -3.98 2.31
CA ILE A 147 -7.95 -4.75 3.20
C ILE A 147 -8.08 -4.25 4.65
N ARG A 148 -8.14 -2.93 4.86
CA ARG A 148 -8.35 -2.35 6.19
C ARG A 148 -9.68 -2.80 6.80
N ALA A 149 -10.77 -2.73 6.05
CA ALA A 149 -12.08 -3.20 6.52
C ALA A 149 -12.04 -4.67 6.94
N GLN A 150 -11.32 -5.52 6.20
CA GLN A 150 -11.14 -6.93 6.58
C GLN A 150 -10.32 -7.09 7.87
N ILE A 151 -9.32 -6.23 8.10
CA ILE A 151 -8.53 -6.25 9.33
C ILE A 151 -9.33 -5.71 10.51
N ASP A 152 -10.17 -4.70 10.31
CA ASP A 152 -11.07 -4.18 11.35
C ASP A 152 -12.11 -5.23 11.75
N GLN A 153 -12.70 -5.91 10.76
CA GLN A 153 -13.60 -7.04 11.00
C GLN A 153 -12.90 -8.19 11.72
N LEU A 154 -11.63 -8.49 11.37
CA LEU A 154 -10.82 -9.49 12.06
C LEU A 154 -10.63 -9.12 13.54
N GLU A 155 -10.33 -7.86 13.83
CA GLU A 155 -10.16 -7.37 15.19
C GLU A 155 -11.46 -7.46 15.99
N GLU A 156 -12.56 -6.94 15.46
CA GLU A 156 -13.87 -7.00 16.12
C GLU A 156 -14.25 -8.45 16.45
N SER A 157 -14.13 -9.32 15.45
CA SER A 157 -14.37 -10.76 15.58
C SER A 157 -13.46 -11.39 16.64
N TYR A 158 -12.19 -10.98 16.72
CA TYR A 158 -11.25 -11.44 17.73
C TYR A 158 -11.56 -10.92 19.14
N GLN A 159 -12.02 -9.67 19.28
CA GLN A 159 -12.45 -9.11 20.56
C GLN A 159 -13.69 -9.86 21.07
N SER A 160 -14.70 -10.06 20.22
CA SER A 160 -15.90 -10.85 20.52
C SER A 160 -15.55 -12.30 20.85
N SER A 161 -14.52 -12.86 20.23
CA SER A 161 -14.06 -14.24 20.51
C SER A 161 -13.60 -14.47 21.96
N LYS A 162 -13.30 -13.41 22.72
CA LYS A 162 -12.78 -13.51 24.11
C LYS A 162 -13.77 -14.10 25.09
N GLN A 163 -15.07 -14.03 24.79
CA GLN A 163 -16.14 -14.54 25.65
C GLN A 163 -16.33 -16.06 25.54
N TYR A 164 -15.77 -16.68 24.49
CA TYR A 164 -15.94 -18.10 24.24
C TYR A 164 -14.87 -18.95 24.94
N ILE A 165 -15.25 -20.20 25.25
CA ILE A 165 -14.32 -21.21 25.76
C ILE A 165 -13.26 -21.56 24.73
N PHE A 166 -12.14 -22.14 25.21
CA PHE A 166 -10.92 -22.38 24.43
C PHE A 166 -11.16 -23.01 23.04
N PHE A 167 -11.88 -24.14 22.97
CA PHE A 167 -12.07 -24.86 21.71
C PHE A 167 -12.90 -24.08 20.68
N GLN A 168 -13.97 -23.41 21.14
CA GLN A 168 -14.80 -22.56 20.29
C GLN A 168 -13.98 -21.38 19.76
N ARG A 169 -13.25 -20.71 20.67
CA ARG A 169 -12.39 -19.58 20.32
C ARG A 169 -11.28 -19.97 19.34
N TYR A 170 -10.66 -21.14 19.51
CA TYR A 170 -9.68 -21.67 18.58
C TYR A 170 -10.26 -21.84 17.17
N ARG A 171 -11.43 -22.48 17.05
CA ARG A 171 -12.12 -22.68 15.76
C ARG A 171 -12.44 -21.34 15.09
N LEU A 172 -12.93 -20.39 15.87
CA LEU A 172 -13.24 -19.03 15.41
C LEU A 172 -11.98 -18.32 14.88
N MET A 173 -10.90 -18.25 15.65
CA MET A 173 -9.67 -17.59 15.20
C MET A 173 -9.07 -18.23 13.94
N LYS A 174 -9.11 -19.57 13.84
CA LYS A 174 -8.69 -20.29 12.64
C LYS A 174 -9.54 -19.89 11.43
N ALA A 175 -10.86 -19.77 11.59
CA ALA A 175 -11.77 -19.37 10.53
C ALA A 175 -11.54 -17.91 10.12
N MET A 176 -11.38 -16.99 11.07
CA MET A 176 -11.14 -15.57 10.79
C MET A 176 -9.85 -15.34 9.99
N ILE A 177 -8.73 -15.99 10.38
CA ILE A 177 -7.49 -15.90 9.61
C ILE A 177 -7.66 -16.49 8.21
N LYS A 178 -8.36 -17.62 8.09
CA LYS A 178 -8.63 -18.24 6.78
C LYS A 178 -9.43 -17.31 5.87
N ILE A 179 -10.51 -16.70 6.40
CA ILE A 179 -11.36 -15.74 5.67
C ILE A 179 -10.54 -14.54 5.21
N LEU A 180 -9.75 -13.93 6.11
CA LEU A 180 -8.87 -12.82 5.78
C LEU A 180 -7.94 -13.18 4.60
N LEU A 181 -7.28 -14.34 4.68
CA LEU A 181 -6.35 -14.78 3.64
C LEU A 181 -7.04 -15.06 2.31
N THR A 182 -8.20 -15.74 2.31
CA THR A 182 -8.97 -16.00 1.09
C THR A 182 -9.38 -14.68 0.41
N ASN A 183 -10.02 -13.79 1.16
CA ASN A 183 -10.52 -12.51 0.62
C ASN A 183 -9.39 -11.63 0.07
N CYS A 184 -8.20 -11.69 0.68
CA CYS A 184 -7.04 -10.94 0.22
C CYS A 184 -6.33 -11.57 -0.99
N ILE A 185 -6.38 -12.89 -1.16
CA ILE A 185 -5.82 -13.58 -2.33
C ILE A 185 -6.66 -13.28 -3.58
N ASP A 186 -7.99 -13.22 -3.46
CA ASP A 186 -8.87 -12.90 -4.59
C ASP A 186 -8.63 -11.49 -5.15
N LEU A 187 -8.17 -10.56 -4.32
CA LEU A 187 -7.72 -9.24 -4.76
C LEU A 187 -6.39 -9.25 -5.54
N GLN A 188 -5.55 -10.27 -5.34
CA GLN A 188 -4.29 -10.41 -6.07
C GLN A 188 -4.51 -10.98 -7.48
N ASN A 189 -5.50 -11.87 -7.63
CA ASN A 189 -5.77 -12.60 -8.88
C ASN A 189 -6.63 -11.82 -9.89
N ASN A 190 -7.40 -10.81 -9.46
CA ASN A 190 -8.17 -9.93 -10.35
C ASN A 190 -7.30 -8.80 -10.97
N ASN A 191 -6.12 -9.12 -11.49
CA ASN A 191 -5.26 -8.21 -12.28
C ASN A 191 -4.93 -8.80 -13.64
#